data_AF-A0A7U5K875-F1
#
_entry.id   AF-A0A7U5K875-F1
#
_cell.length_a   1.000
_cell.length_b   1.000
_cell.length_c   1.000
_cell.angle_alpha   90.00
_cell.angle_beta   90.00
_cell.angle_gamma   90.00
#
_symmetry.space_group_name_H-M   'P 1'
#
loop_
_entity.id
_entity.type
_entity.pdbx_description
1 polymer ?
#
loop_
_entity_poly.entity_id
_entity_poly.type
_entity_poly.pdbx_seq_one_letter_code
_entity_poly.pdbx_strand_id
1 'polypeptide(L)'
;MLSSRAYAYRYDRGPHDAISFINSEFSCRKRLFIAEYDLRGFFDNIRHEYFMTLVESSMFKITNLEAQIMKSFLDSPVLVPDHNGGFAPKPRKVGIPQGTSLSLFLANMAAHELDRELERLGVCFVRFADDTLIWSPSYEQICRAVESLHDCVDRMGVEINEIKSPGIRLLVPEASGGAEIASTSSVDFLGHTLGLKKVRIKESSIRKIKSRIEHLIYTNLLLEPLRQKQDKGRLSYPDVDKDYVTLIFQIRRYLYGSLSEEDLRRYRRGAVSRLKFDGVMSYFPLVDDKTQLNALDGWIVNVIWLALKKRSKLLSAEGMALPKPHGLSRSDLIEFKSRDASRYELDLCIPSFRRISEVIRDAVDTHGLNVITDKKTFYTYA
;
A
#
# COMPACT_ATOMS: atom_id res chain seq x y z
N MET A 1 -1.13 12.98 -25.50
CA MET A 1 -0.41 12.20 -24.47
C MET A 1 -1.22 12.25 -23.19
N LEU A 2 -1.25 11.19 -22.39
CA LEU A 2 -1.95 11.21 -21.10
C LEU A 2 -1.33 12.23 -20.14
N SER A 3 -2.13 12.71 -19.19
CA SER A 3 -1.69 13.70 -18.20
C SER A 3 -0.46 13.22 -17.43
N SER A 4 0.42 14.15 -17.06
CA SER A 4 1.53 13.87 -16.13
C SER A 4 1.03 13.54 -14.72
N ARG A 5 -0.22 13.88 -14.38
CA ARG A 5 -0.83 13.65 -13.07
C ARG A 5 -1.65 12.36 -13.00
N ALA A 6 -1.68 11.59 -14.09
CA ALA A 6 -2.23 10.24 -14.13
C ALA A 6 -1.11 9.20 -13.98
N TYR A 7 -1.17 8.39 -12.92
CA TYR A 7 -0.08 7.49 -12.50
C TYR A 7 -0.40 6.00 -12.69
N ALA A 8 -1.68 5.62 -12.73
CA ALA A 8 -2.06 4.22 -12.84
C ALA A 8 -1.80 3.64 -14.24
N TYR A 9 -1.48 2.35 -14.27
CA TYR A 9 -1.35 1.53 -15.48
C TYR A 9 -0.36 2.05 -16.51
N ARG A 10 0.72 2.68 -16.02
CA ARG A 10 1.80 3.22 -16.82
C ARG A 10 3.08 2.46 -16.56
N TYR A 11 3.92 2.34 -17.58
CA TYR A 11 5.23 1.72 -17.44
C TYR A 11 6.23 2.67 -16.77
N ASP A 12 6.09 3.98 -17.00
CA ASP A 12 7.00 5.02 -16.55
C ASP A 12 6.68 5.57 -15.15
N ARG A 13 5.45 5.35 -14.66
CA ARG A 13 4.96 5.91 -13.38
C ARG A 13 4.26 4.85 -12.54
N GLY A 14 4.33 5.00 -11.22
CA GLY A 14 3.65 4.10 -10.28
C GLY A 14 3.14 4.80 -9.03
N PRO A 15 2.65 4.02 -8.05
CA PRO A 15 2.11 4.54 -6.78
C PRO A 15 3.09 5.45 -6.04
N HIS A 16 4.37 5.08 -5.98
CA HIS A 16 5.37 5.85 -5.23
C HIS A 16 5.62 7.23 -5.86
N ASP A 17 5.54 7.36 -7.19
CA ASP A 17 5.69 8.65 -7.87
C ASP A 17 4.51 9.58 -7.54
N ALA A 18 3.30 9.02 -7.43
CA ALA A 18 2.11 9.75 -7.02
C ALA A 18 2.23 10.27 -5.59
N ILE A 19 2.61 9.38 -4.66
CA ILE A 19 2.80 9.72 -3.24
C ILE A 19 3.93 10.74 -3.05
N SER A 20 5.04 10.59 -3.77
CA SER A 20 6.16 11.53 -3.77
C SER A 20 5.72 12.92 -4.22
N PHE A 21 4.94 12.99 -5.30
CA PHE A 21 4.42 14.26 -5.79
C PHE A 21 3.46 14.92 -4.77
N ILE A 22 2.51 14.18 -4.20
CA ILE A 22 1.60 14.71 -3.16
C ILE A 22 2.41 15.25 -1.97
N ASN A 23 3.38 14.46 -1.48
CA ASN A 23 4.19 14.86 -0.34
C ASN A 23 4.98 16.16 -0.60
N SER A 24 5.55 16.31 -1.80
CA SER A 24 6.29 17.52 -2.18
C SER A 24 5.42 18.78 -2.20
N GLU A 25 4.19 18.68 -2.73
CA GLU A 25 3.24 19.80 -2.78
C GLU A 25 2.66 20.13 -1.40
N PHE A 26 2.38 19.12 -0.58
CA PHE A 26 1.79 19.30 0.74
C PHE A 26 2.80 19.90 1.74
N SER A 27 4.05 19.44 1.68
CA SER A 27 5.12 19.87 2.61
C SER A 27 5.42 21.36 2.55
N CYS A 28 5.14 22.02 1.42
CA CYS A 28 5.43 23.44 1.22
C CYS A 28 4.27 24.36 1.64
N ARG A 29 3.16 23.82 2.16
CA ARG A 29 1.90 24.56 2.38
C ARG A 29 1.47 24.53 3.84
N LYS A 30 0.91 25.65 4.31
CA LYS A 30 0.33 25.75 5.67
C LYS A 30 -1.10 25.21 5.75
N ARG A 31 -1.84 25.32 4.64
CA ARG A 31 -3.21 24.83 4.46
C ARG A 31 -3.47 24.60 2.98
N LEU A 32 -4.37 23.67 2.67
CA LEU A 32 -4.87 23.41 1.32
C LEU A 32 -6.35 23.07 1.39
N PHE A 33 -7.12 23.46 0.39
CA PHE A 33 -8.39 22.81 0.13
C PHE A 33 -8.10 21.54 -0.67
N ILE A 34 -8.76 20.45 -0.29
CA ILE A 34 -8.61 19.13 -0.90
C ILE A 34 -9.98 18.58 -1.27
N ALA A 35 -10.01 17.70 -2.26
CA ALA A 35 -11.21 16.99 -2.72
C ALA A 35 -10.80 15.57 -3.11
N GLU A 36 -11.43 14.57 -2.46
CA GLU A 36 -11.20 13.14 -2.71
C GLU A 36 -12.44 12.54 -3.36
N TYR A 37 -12.25 11.89 -4.51
CA TYR A 37 -13.31 11.25 -5.27
C TYR A 37 -12.90 9.84 -5.70
N ASP A 38 -13.77 8.87 -5.41
CA ASP A 38 -13.69 7.45 -5.80
C ASP A 38 -14.88 7.16 -6.71
N LEU A 39 -14.64 6.58 -7.89
CA LEU A 39 -15.71 6.26 -8.85
C LEU A 39 -16.20 4.83 -8.64
N ARG A 40 -17.52 4.65 -8.55
CA ARG A 40 -18.15 3.36 -8.28
C ARG A 40 -18.19 2.48 -9.53
N GLY A 41 -17.59 1.30 -9.44
CA GLY A 41 -17.63 0.31 -10.52
C GLY A 41 -17.06 0.87 -11.82
N PHE A 42 -15.98 1.65 -11.74
CA PHE A 42 -15.44 2.43 -12.87
C PHE A 42 -15.27 1.59 -14.14
N PHE A 43 -14.67 0.41 -14.04
CA PHE A 43 -14.51 -0.47 -15.20
C PHE A 43 -15.83 -1.04 -15.72
N ASP A 44 -16.82 -1.24 -14.86
CA ASP A 44 -18.06 -1.95 -15.22
C ASP A 44 -19.14 -1.01 -15.77
N ASN A 45 -19.03 0.30 -15.51
CA ASN A 45 -20.11 1.25 -15.75
C ASN A 45 -19.87 2.24 -16.90
N ILE A 46 -18.63 2.46 -17.37
CA ILE A 46 -18.36 3.46 -18.42
C ILE A 46 -19.20 3.19 -19.67
N ARG A 47 -19.88 4.22 -20.18
CA ARG A 47 -20.71 4.10 -21.38
C ARG A 47 -19.86 3.88 -22.64
N HIS A 48 -20.28 2.95 -23.49
CA HIS A 48 -19.62 2.74 -24.78
C HIS A 48 -19.76 3.96 -25.70
N GLU A 49 -20.91 4.64 -25.66
CA GLU A 49 -21.14 5.89 -26.40
C GLU A 49 -20.08 6.96 -26.05
N TYR A 50 -19.68 7.05 -24.78
CA TYR A 50 -18.63 7.97 -24.34
C TYR A 50 -17.26 7.61 -24.93
N PHE A 51 -16.95 6.32 -25.11
CA PHE A 51 -15.74 5.96 -25.87
C PHE A 51 -15.84 6.37 -27.33
N MET A 52 -17.01 6.23 -27.96
CA MET A 52 -17.20 6.64 -29.35
C MET A 52 -17.03 8.15 -29.51
N THR A 53 -17.56 8.97 -28.59
CA THR A 53 -17.33 10.42 -28.60
C THR A 53 -15.85 10.78 -28.42
N LEU A 54 -15.12 10.06 -27.56
CA LEU A 54 -13.67 10.25 -27.41
C LEU A 54 -12.88 9.86 -28.66
N VAL A 55 -13.29 8.80 -29.37
CA VAL A 55 -12.66 8.35 -30.62
C VAL A 55 -12.93 9.33 -31.77
N GLU A 56 -14.14 9.88 -31.83
CA GLU A 56 -14.52 10.92 -32.81
C GLU A 56 -13.90 12.28 -32.46
N SER A 57 -13.54 12.50 -31.20
CA SER A 57 -12.85 13.71 -30.77
C SER A 57 -11.42 13.78 -31.30
N SER A 58 -10.88 15.00 -31.41
CA SER A 58 -9.48 15.24 -31.73
C SER A 58 -8.51 15.06 -30.54
N MET A 59 -8.99 14.53 -29.40
CA MET A 59 -8.15 14.33 -28.21
C MET A 59 -7.10 13.24 -28.41
N PHE A 60 -7.42 12.22 -29.21
CA PHE A 60 -6.55 11.09 -29.51
C PHE A 60 -6.37 10.93 -31.01
N LYS A 61 -5.15 10.61 -31.44
CA LYS A 61 -4.90 10.23 -32.83
C LYS A 61 -5.15 8.74 -32.98
N ILE A 62 -6.32 8.37 -33.45
CA ILE A 62 -6.78 7.00 -33.56
C ILE A 62 -7.10 6.70 -35.02
N THR A 63 -6.59 5.59 -35.53
CA THR A 63 -6.89 5.11 -36.88
C THR A 63 -8.26 4.41 -36.92
N ASN A 64 -8.86 4.35 -38.10
CA ASN A 64 -10.13 3.62 -38.28
C ASN A 64 -10.04 2.14 -37.83
N LEU A 65 -8.87 1.50 -38.04
CA LEU A 65 -8.64 0.12 -37.60
C LEU A 65 -8.63 0.01 -36.06
N GLU A 66 -7.91 0.90 -35.37
CA GLU A 66 -7.87 0.92 -33.90
C GLU A 66 -9.25 1.20 -33.31
N ALA A 67 -10.03 2.11 -33.92
CA ALA A 67 -11.41 2.37 -33.53
C ALA A 67 -12.30 1.12 -33.64
N GLN A 68 -12.18 0.37 -34.74
CA GLN A 68 -12.90 -0.90 -34.93
C GLN A 68 -12.49 -1.98 -33.93
N ILE A 69 -11.19 -2.07 -33.62
CA ILE A 69 -10.67 -3.02 -32.62
C ILE A 69 -11.24 -2.67 -31.23
N MET A 70 -11.20 -1.39 -30.84
CA MET A 70 -11.76 -0.94 -29.57
C MET A 70 -13.25 -1.24 -29.48
N LYS A 71 -14.02 -0.91 -30.53
CA LYS A 71 -15.46 -1.21 -30.57
C LYS A 71 -15.72 -2.71 -30.41
N SER A 72 -15.03 -3.54 -31.19
CA SER A 72 -15.16 -5.01 -31.11
C SER A 72 -14.76 -5.55 -29.73
N PHE A 73 -13.78 -4.93 -29.08
CA PHE A 73 -13.35 -5.27 -27.73
C PHE A 73 -14.40 -4.90 -26.68
N LEU A 74 -15.00 -3.72 -26.78
CA LEU A 74 -16.07 -3.26 -25.90
C LEU A 74 -17.34 -4.12 -26.04
N ASP A 75 -17.68 -4.52 -27.26
CA ASP A 75 -18.84 -5.37 -27.59
C ASP A 75 -18.63 -6.85 -27.19
N SER A 76 -17.43 -7.22 -26.73
CA SER A 76 -17.10 -8.59 -26.36
C SER A 76 -18.04 -9.11 -25.25
N PRO A 77 -18.71 -10.26 -25.45
CA PRO A 77 -19.71 -10.76 -24.52
C PRO A 77 -19.10 -11.21 -23.20
N VAL A 78 -19.89 -11.08 -22.13
CA VAL A 78 -19.53 -11.60 -20.80
C VAL A 78 -20.12 -12.98 -20.64
N LEU A 79 -19.32 -13.94 -20.20
CA LEU A 79 -19.80 -15.25 -19.82
C LEU A 79 -20.49 -15.16 -18.45
N VAL A 80 -21.79 -15.41 -18.41
CA VAL A 80 -22.59 -15.43 -17.17
C VAL A 80 -23.04 -16.85 -16.84
N PRO A 81 -23.11 -17.24 -15.56
CA PRO A 81 -23.61 -18.56 -15.18
C PRO A 81 -25.01 -18.78 -15.74
N ASP A 82 -25.21 -19.93 -16.37
CA ASP A 82 -26.48 -20.38 -16.89
C ASP A 82 -27.24 -21.19 -15.82
N HIS A 83 -28.57 -21.25 -15.94
CA HIS A 83 -29.44 -22.00 -15.04
C HIS A 83 -29.15 -23.52 -15.04
N ASN A 84 -28.42 -24.01 -16.05
CA ASN A 84 -27.99 -25.40 -16.17
C ASN A 84 -26.56 -25.68 -15.66
N GLY A 85 -25.94 -24.74 -14.94
CA GLY A 85 -24.57 -24.88 -14.41
C GLY A 85 -23.46 -24.67 -15.45
N GLY A 86 -23.81 -24.24 -16.67
CA GLY A 86 -22.88 -23.80 -17.71
C GLY A 86 -22.61 -22.29 -17.68
N PHE A 87 -21.96 -21.75 -18.72
CA PHE A 87 -21.82 -20.30 -18.93
C PHE A 87 -22.40 -19.91 -20.28
N ALA A 88 -23.21 -18.87 -20.33
CA ALA A 88 -23.79 -18.32 -21.55
C ALA A 88 -23.22 -16.93 -21.86
N PRO A 89 -22.96 -16.60 -23.14
CA PRO A 89 -22.54 -15.26 -23.53
C PRO A 89 -23.70 -14.27 -23.41
N LYS A 90 -23.48 -13.18 -22.66
CA LYS A 90 -24.39 -12.04 -22.56
C LYS A 90 -23.75 -10.81 -23.22
N PRO A 91 -24.46 -10.08 -24.09
CA PRO A 91 -23.95 -8.84 -24.68
C PRO A 91 -23.57 -7.82 -23.60
N ARG A 92 -22.39 -7.22 -23.74
CA ARG A 92 -21.93 -6.13 -22.88
C ARG A 92 -22.43 -4.80 -23.47
N LYS A 93 -23.27 -4.09 -22.73
CA LYS A 93 -23.80 -2.77 -23.15
C LYS A 93 -23.05 -1.58 -22.55
N VAL A 94 -22.36 -1.82 -21.43
CA VAL A 94 -21.59 -0.83 -20.66
C VAL A 94 -20.35 -1.48 -20.07
N GLY A 95 -19.39 -0.63 -19.70
CA GLY A 95 -18.14 -1.02 -19.09
C GLY A 95 -17.14 -1.58 -20.10
N ILE A 96 -15.94 -1.80 -19.60
CA ILE A 96 -14.79 -2.34 -20.31
C ILE A 96 -14.51 -3.75 -19.77
N PRO A 97 -14.25 -4.75 -20.64
CA PRO A 97 -13.83 -6.08 -20.18
C PRO A 97 -12.63 -5.96 -19.24
N GLN A 98 -12.62 -6.60 -18.08
CA GLN A 98 -11.49 -6.51 -17.14
C GLN A 98 -10.44 -7.61 -17.42
N GLY A 99 -9.18 -7.36 -17.04
CA GLY A 99 -8.13 -8.37 -17.10
C GLY A 99 -7.21 -8.32 -18.32
N THR A 100 -7.33 -7.32 -19.19
CA THR A 100 -6.37 -7.09 -20.30
C THR A 100 -5.68 -5.73 -20.16
N SER A 101 -4.52 -5.58 -20.78
CA SER A 101 -3.79 -4.31 -20.83
C SER A 101 -4.56 -3.22 -21.59
N LEU A 102 -5.37 -3.59 -22.59
CA LEU A 102 -6.21 -2.66 -23.33
C LEU A 102 -7.26 -2.03 -22.43
N SER A 103 -7.86 -2.79 -21.52
CA SER A 103 -8.81 -2.27 -20.52
C SER A 103 -8.20 -1.19 -19.66
N LEU A 104 -6.95 -1.39 -19.23
CA LEU A 104 -6.23 -0.43 -18.40
C LEU A 104 -5.92 0.87 -19.17
N PHE A 105 -5.63 0.75 -20.46
CA PHE A 105 -5.47 1.91 -21.35
C PHE A 105 -6.79 2.66 -21.54
N LEU A 106 -7.88 1.94 -21.86
CA LEU A 106 -9.22 2.52 -22.04
C LEU A 106 -9.72 3.22 -20.77
N ALA A 107 -9.45 2.67 -19.59
CA ALA A 107 -9.73 3.30 -18.31
C ALA A 107 -9.05 4.68 -18.19
N ASN A 108 -7.77 4.78 -18.57
CA ASN A 108 -7.06 6.06 -18.60
C ASN A 108 -7.55 6.99 -19.72
N MET A 109 -7.96 6.45 -20.86
CA MET A 109 -8.52 7.21 -21.97
C MET A 109 -9.85 7.87 -21.55
N ALA A 110 -10.71 7.12 -20.87
CA ALA A 110 -12.00 7.60 -20.39
C ALA A 110 -11.84 8.79 -19.42
N ALA A 111 -10.90 8.70 -18.49
CA ALA A 111 -10.63 9.75 -17.51
C ALA A 111 -9.74 10.90 -18.05
N HIS A 112 -9.31 10.85 -19.32
CA HIS A 112 -8.38 11.85 -19.85
C HIS A 112 -9.00 13.24 -19.96
N GLU A 113 -10.29 13.33 -20.32
CA GLU A 113 -11.00 14.61 -20.40
C GLU A 113 -11.00 15.32 -19.04
N LEU A 114 -11.29 14.58 -17.96
CA LEU A 114 -11.20 15.09 -16.59
C LEU A 114 -9.81 15.65 -16.28
N ASP A 115 -8.75 14.89 -16.60
CA ASP A 115 -7.38 15.36 -16.38
C ASP A 115 -7.10 16.69 -17.08
N ARG A 116 -7.59 16.84 -18.32
CA ARG A 116 -7.39 18.05 -19.13
C ARG A 116 -8.15 19.25 -18.59
N GLU A 117 -9.36 19.05 -18.10
CA GLU A 117 -10.13 20.12 -17.44
C GLU A 117 -9.47 20.56 -16.13
N LEU A 118 -9.00 19.63 -15.30
CA LEU A 118 -8.27 19.96 -14.08
C LEU A 118 -6.96 20.72 -14.38
N GLU A 119 -6.21 20.32 -15.40
CA GLU A 119 -5.03 21.04 -15.89
C GLU A 119 -5.39 22.47 -16.36
N ARG A 120 -6.49 22.63 -17.10
CA ARG A 120 -6.97 23.93 -17.60
C ARG A 120 -7.38 24.87 -16.47
N LEU A 121 -7.98 24.35 -15.41
CA LEU A 121 -8.36 25.12 -14.22
C LEU A 121 -7.16 25.51 -13.35
N GLY A 122 -5.98 24.91 -13.58
CA GLY A 122 -4.76 25.21 -12.83
C GLY A 122 -4.77 24.67 -11.40
N VAL A 123 -5.63 23.69 -11.10
CA VAL A 123 -5.60 22.98 -9.82
C VAL A 123 -4.53 21.89 -9.84
N CYS A 124 -4.04 21.52 -8.67
CA CYS A 124 -3.16 20.36 -8.53
C CYS A 124 -4.01 19.12 -8.30
N PHE A 125 -3.60 18.00 -8.88
CA PHE A 125 -4.28 16.73 -8.66
C PHE A 125 -3.33 15.56 -8.88
N VAL A 126 -3.77 14.41 -8.40
CA VAL A 126 -3.24 13.09 -8.71
C VAL A 126 -4.40 12.17 -8.99
N ARG A 127 -4.30 11.40 -10.06
CA ARG A 127 -5.24 10.33 -10.37
C ARG A 127 -4.51 8.99 -10.44
N PHE A 128 -5.04 8.03 -9.72
CA PHE A 128 -4.63 6.63 -9.79
C PHE A 128 -5.83 5.77 -10.12
N ALA A 129 -6.01 5.51 -11.42
CA ALA A 129 -7.19 4.85 -11.98
C ALA A 129 -8.44 5.71 -11.74
N ASP A 130 -9.35 5.23 -10.90
CA ASP A 130 -10.59 5.86 -10.46
C ASP A 130 -10.44 6.74 -9.22
N ASP A 131 -9.39 6.55 -8.43
CA ASP A 131 -9.09 7.34 -7.23
C ASP A 131 -8.45 8.68 -7.64
N THR A 132 -9.16 9.78 -7.39
CA THR A 132 -8.74 11.14 -7.75
C THR A 132 -8.66 12.04 -6.52
N LEU A 133 -7.47 12.58 -6.27
CA LEU A 133 -7.22 13.58 -5.25
C LEU A 133 -6.91 14.92 -5.91
N ILE A 134 -7.72 15.94 -5.64
CA ILE A 134 -7.56 17.31 -6.15
C ILE A 134 -7.23 18.24 -4.97
N TRP A 135 -6.39 19.24 -5.17
CA TRP A 135 -6.13 20.26 -4.18
C TRP A 135 -5.82 21.63 -4.79
N SER A 136 -6.14 22.68 -4.02
CA SER A 136 -5.82 24.06 -4.36
C SER A 136 -5.66 24.91 -3.09
N PRO A 137 -4.81 25.96 -3.10
CA PRO A 137 -4.83 26.99 -2.06
C PRO A 137 -6.09 27.89 -2.14
N SER A 138 -6.80 27.91 -3.27
CA SER A 138 -8.01 28.72 -3.49
C SER A 138 -9.27 27.85 -3.38
N TYR A 139 -10.22 28.31 -2.57
CA TYR A 139 -11.52 27.64 -2.42
C TYR A 139 -12.33 27.68 -3.72
N GLU A 140 -12.34 28.84 -4.40
CA GLU A 140 -13.06 29.01 -5.66
C GLU A 140 -12.57 28.04 -6.74
N GLN A 141 -11.25 27.89 -6.87
CA GLN A 141 -10.67 26.99 -7.87
C GLN A 141 -11.02 25.52 -7.60
N ILE A 142 -11.04 25.10 -6.33
CA ILE A 142 -11.39 23.72 -6.02
C ILE A 142 -12.88 23.46 -6.22
N CYS A 143 -13.76 24.43 -5.95
CA CYS A 143 -15.19 24.31 -6.26
C CYS A 143 -15.40 24.11 -7.77
N ARG A 144 -14.78 24.94 -8.60
CA ARG A 144 -14.84 24.80 -10.07
C ARG A 144 -14.28 23.47 -10.57
N ALA A 145 -13.24 22.97 -9.92
CA ALA A 145 -12.66 21.66 -10.25
C ALA A 145 -13.60 20.51 -9.89
N VAL A 146 -14.30 20.60 -8.76
CA VAL A 146 -15.31 19.64 -8.35
C VAL A 146 -16.51 19.66 -9.29
N GLU A 147 -17.02 20.84 -9.66
CA GLU A 147 -18.10 20.98 -10.66
C GLU A 147 -17.70 20.31 -11.99
N SER A 148 -16.49 20.61 -12.47
CA SER A 148 -15.98 19.99 -13.71
C SER A 148 -15.80 18.48 -13.57
N LEU A 149 -15.47 17.97 -12.38
CA LEU A 149 -15.40 16.55 -12.10
C LEU A 149 -16.78 15.89 -12.21
N HIS A 150 -17.81 16.47 -11.61
CA HIS A 150 -19.18 15.97 -11.72
C HIS A 150 -19.64 15.94 -13.18
N ASP A 151 -19.43 17.02 -13.94
CA ASP A 151 -19.80 17.09 -15.36
C ASP A 151 -19.08 16.02 -16.21
N CYS A 152 -17.80 15.74 -15.91
CA CYS A 152 -17.05 14.70 -16.61
C CYS A 152 -17.54 13.30 -16.24
N VAL A 153 -17.81 13.05 -14.95
CA VAL A 153 -18.31 11.77 -14.45
C VAL A 153 -19.69 11.44 -15.04
N ASP A 154 -20.58 12.42 -15.11
CA ASP A 154 -21.90 12.28 -15.73
C ASP A 154 -21.79 11.96 -17.22
N ARG A 155 -20.83 12.57 -17.93
CA ARG A 155 -20.55 12.25 -19.34
C ARG A 155 -19.94 10.87 -19.53
N MET A 156 -19.05 10.43 -18.64
CA MET A 156 -18.58 9.04 -18.61
C MET A 156 -19.72 8.05 -18.35
N GLY A 157 -20.75 8.48 -17.63
CA GLY A 157 -21.87 7.64 -17.18
C GLY A 157 -21.49 6.71 -16.04
N VAL A 158 -20.53 7.13 -15.20
CA VAL A 158 -20.13 6.43 -13.98
C VAL A 158 -20.70 7.17 -12.76
N GLU A 159 -20.84 6.47 -11.64
CA GLU A 159 -21.34 7.07 -10.39
C GLU A 159 -20.18 7.41 -9.46
N ILE A 160 -20.33 8.48 -8.67
CA ILE A 160 -19.41 8.78 -7.57
C ILE A 160 -19.77 7.90 -6.37
N ASN A 161 -18.75 7.39 -5.69
CA ASN A 161 -18.91 6.70 -4.42
C ASN A 161 -18.98 7.70 -3.27
N GLU A 162 -20.19 8.20 -2.98
CA GLU A 162 -20.45 9.22 -1.94
C GLU A 162 -19.90 8.83 -0.56
N ILE A 163 -19.87 7.52 -0.23
CA ILE A 163 -19.34 7.05 1.07
C ILE A 163 -17.83 7.24 1.15
N LYS A 164 -17.12 7.07 0.02
CA LYS A 164 -15.67 7.22 -0.05
C LYS A 164 -15.22 8.61 -0.51
N SER A 165 -16.16 9.48 -0.87
CA SER A 165 -15.89 10.80 -1.44
C SER A 165 -16.37 11.88 -0.46
N PRO A 166 -15.55 12.28 0.52
CA PRO A 166 -15.94 13.24 1.55
C PRO A 166 -16.14 14.68 1.04
N GLY A 167 -15.95 14.91 -0.27
CA GLY A 167 -16.07 16.23 -0.89
C GLY A 167 -14.93 17.17 -0.53
N ILE A 168 -15.20 18.47 -0.57
CA ILE A 168 -14.20 19.50 -0.31
C ILE A 168 -13.94 19.62 1.20
N ARG A 169 -12.68 19.44 1.60
CA ARG A 169 -12.23 19.60 2.98
C ARG A 169 -11.05 20.54 3.06
N LEU A 170 -10.86 21.16 4.23
CA LEU A 170 -9.69 21.97 4.52
C LEU A 170 -8.61 21.11 5.18
N LEU A 171 -7.50 20.88 4.49
CA LEU A 171 -6.33 20.21 5.02
C LEU A 171 -5.48 21.20 5.84
N VAL A 172 -5.35 20.94 7.15
CA VAL A 172 -4.63 21.78 8.13
C VAL A 172 -3.79 20.93 9.09
N PRO A 173 -2.74 21.47 9.73
CA PRO A 173 -2.02 20.74 10.76
C PRO A 173 -2.93 20.37 11.95
N GLU A 174 -2.68 19.22 12.60
CA GLU A 174 -3.47 18.67 13.73
C GLU A 174 -3.73 19.67 14.89
N ALA A 175 -2.86 20.67 15.05
CA ALA A 175 -2.98 21.69 16.10
C ALA A 175 -3.87 22.90 15.74
N SER A 176 -4.49 22.90 14.56
CA SER A 176 -5.32 24.01 14.08
C SER A 176 -6.75 23.79 14.58
N GLY A 177 -7.21 24.64 15.51
CA GLY A 177 -8.58 24.61 16.04
C GLY A 177 -9.65 24.84 14.97
N GLY A 178 -10.92 24.59 15.36
CA GLY A 178 -12.07 24.44 14.46
C GLY A 178 -12.16 25.46 13.32
N ALA A 179 -12.24 24.95 12.09
CA ALA A 179 -12.52 25.72 10.90
C ALA A 179 -14.03 25.69 10.59
N GLU A 180 -14.54 26.73 9.92
CA GLU A 180 -15.94 26.82 9.48
C GLU A 180 -16.29 25.77 8.40
N ILE A 181 -15.28 25.30 7.66
CA ILE A 181 -15.38 24.21 6.68
C ILE A 181 -14.87 22.93 7.32
N ALA A 182 -15.46 21.79 6.94
CA ALA A 182 -14.99 20.47 7.34
C ALA A 182 -13.48 20.33 7.15
N SER A 183 -12.73 20.23 8.24
CA SER A 183 -11.27 20.17 8.23
C SER A 183 -10.76 18.76 8.48
N THR A 184 -9.61 18.44 7.89
CA THR A 184 -8.86 17.20 8.17
C THR A 184 -7.38 17.50 8.35
N SER A 185 -6.67 16.63 9.07
CA SER A 185 -5.22 16.73 9.22
C SER A 185 -4.43 15.89 8.22
N SER A 186 -5.10 14.97 7.55
CA SER A 186 -4.50 14.09 6.57
C SER A 186 -5.52 13.52 5.58
N VAL A 187 -4.99 12.99 4.48
CA VAL A 187 -5.69 12.31 3.40
C VAL A 187 -5.16 10.90 3.26
N ASP A 188 -6.04 9.94 2.98
CA ASP A 188 -5.60 8.59 2.69
C ASP A 188 -5.48 8.39 1.18
N PHE A 189 -4.32 7.95 0.68
CA PHE A 189 -4.11 7.67 -0.73
C PHE A 189 -3.17 6.48 -0.92
N LEU A 190 -3.56 5.50 -1.75
CA LEU A 190 -2.76 4.30 -2.08
C LEU A 190 -2.06 3.64 -0.86
N GLY A 191 -2.81 3.42 0.22
CA GLY A 191 -2.29 2.75 1.42
C GLY A 191 -1.44 3.62 2.35
N HIS A 192 -1.27 4.91 2.03
CA HIS A 192 -0.59 5.91 2.84
C HIS A 192 -1.61 6.89 3.44
N THR A 193 -1.23 7.52 4.55
CA THR A 193 -1.94 8.66 5.13
C THR A 193 -1.01 9.87 5.06
N LEU A 194 -1.38 10.87 4.27
CA LEU A 194 -0.58 12.03 3.89
C LEU A 194 -1.09 13.27 4.62
N GLY A 195 -0.27 13.83 5.49
CA GLY A 195 -0.51 15.15 6.10
C GLY A 195 0.41 16.21 5.48
N LEU A 196 0.24 17.47 5.91
CA LEU A 196 1.09 18.58 5.44
C LEU A 196 2.55 18.49 5.87
N LYS A 197 2.89 17.63 6.84
CA LYS A 197 4.25 17.54 7.40
C LYS A 197 4.78 16.13 7.54
N LYS A 198 3.90 15.13 7.42
CA LYS A 198 4.21 13.75 7.74
C LYS A 198 3.49 12.82 6.80
N VAL A 199 4.15 11.71 6.48
CA VAL A 199 3.60 10.58 5.76
C VAL A 199 3.57 9.38 6.71
N ARG A 200 2.40 8.77 6.81
CA ARG A 200 2.11 7.63 7.67
C ARG A 200 1.66 6.42 6.84
N ILE A 201 1.76 5.24 7.42
CA ILE A 201 1.09 4.03 6.90
C ILE A 201 -0.40 4.14 7.25
N LYS A 202 -1.27 3.88 6.27
CA LYS A 202 -2.73 3.86 6.49
C LYS A 202 -3.12 2.77 7.49
N GLU A 203 -4.11 3.04 8.34
CA GLU A 203 -4.52 2.11 9.40
C GLU A 203 -4.99 0.74 8.87
N SER A 204 -5.65 0.70 7.70
CA SER A 204 -6.02 -0.57 7.08
C SER A 204 -4.81 -1.38 6.58
N SER A 205 -3.75 -0.71 6.13
CA SER A 205 -2.48 -1.33 5.75
C SER A 205 -1.77 -1.87 7.00
N ILE A 206 -1.75 -1.10 8.09
CA ILE A 206 -1.22 -1.56 9.39
C ILE A 206 -1.96 -2.81 9.86
N ARG A 207 -3.30 -2.82 9.82
CA ARG A 207 -4.09 -3.99 10.22
C ARG A 207 -3.73 -5.25 9.42
N LYS A 208 -3.50 -5.12 8.11
CA LYS A 208 -3.06 -6.24 7.25
C LYS A 208 -1.66 -6.75 7.65
N ILE A 209 -0.71 -5.84 7.84
CA ILE A 209 0.65 -6.18 8.31
C ILE A 209 0.59 -6.89 9.67
N LYS A 210 -0.19 -6.35 10.62
CA LYS A 210 -0.36 -6.93 11.96
C LYS A 210 -0.96 -8.32 11.88
N SER A 211 -2.04 -8.49 11.12
CA SER A 211 -2.69 -9.79 10.92
C SER A 211 -1.73 -10.83 10.33
N ARG A 212 -0.90 -10.45 9.35
CA ARG A 212 0.12 -11.34 8.79
C ARG A 212 1.14 -11.78 9.84
N ILE A 213 1.66 -10.84 10.64
CA ILE A 213 2.62 -11.14 11.70
C ILE A 213 2.00 -12.00 12.80
N GLU A 214 0.77 -11.71 13.23
CA GLU A 214 0.02 -12.52 14.19
C GLU A 214 -0.18 -13.95 13.69
N HIS A 215 -0.47 -14.13 12.41
CA HIS A 215 -0.54 -15.45 11.78
C HIS A 215 0.80 -16.20 11.83
N LEU A 216 1.92 -15.52 11.55
CA LEU A 216 3.25 -16.13 11.70
C LEU A 216 3.54 -16.53 13.15
N ILE A 217 3.20 -15.66 14.12
CA ILE A 217 3.37 -15.95 15.55
C ILE A 217 2.54 -17.17 15.95
N TYR A 218 1.27 -17.21 15.54
CA TYR A 218 0.38 -18.33 15.83
C TYR A 218 0.92 -19.65 15.25
N THR A 219 1.25 -19.67 13.96
CA THR A 219 1.68 -20.88 13.26
C THR A 219 3.00 -21.43 13.80
N ASN A 220 3.97 -20.57 14.13
CA ASN A 220 5.26 -21.00 14.64
C ASN A 220 5.26 -21.30 16.15
N LEU A 221 4.70 -20.42 16.98
CA LEU A 221 4.87 -20.52 18.43
C LEU A 221 3.72 -21.23 19.15
N LEU A 222 2.50 -21.17 18.62
CA LEU A 222 1.30 -21.54 19.38
C LEU A 222 0.56 -22.74 18.81
N LEU A 223 0.57 -22.97 17.50
CA LEU A 223 -0.23 -23.99 16.83
C LEU A 223 0.05 -25.40 17.36
N GLU A 224 1.30 -25.84 17.34
CA GLU A 224 1.66 -27.20 17.74
C GLU A 224 1.55 -27.46 19.26
N PRO A 225 1.97 -26.53 20.15
CA PRO A 225 1.70 -26.67 21.58
C PRO A 225 0.21 -26.70 21.92
N LEU A 226 -0.63 -25.91 21.24
CA LEU A 226 -2.09 -25.96 21.46
C LEU A 226 -2.71 -27.29 21.03
N ARG A 227 -2.08 -27.97 20.06
CA ARG A 227 -2.50 -29.28 19.58
C ARG A 227 -1.87 -30.44 20.35
N GLN A 228 -1.00 -30.17 21.33
CA GLN A 228 -0.21 -31.17 22.06
C GLN A 228 0.62 -32.05 21.11
N LYS A 229 1.14 -31.43 20.04
CA LYS A 229 1.92 -32.07 18.98
C LYS A 229 3.32 -31.46 18.82
N GLN A 230 3.78 -30.69 19.82
CA GLN A 230 5.08 -30.05 19.77
C GLN A 230 6.20 -31.09 19.66
N ASP A 231 7.01 -30.96 18.60
CA ASP A 231 8.22 -31.76 18.42
C ASP A 231 9.30 -31.31 19.42
N LYS A 232 9.73 -32.25 20.28
CA LYS A 232 10.80 -32.05 21.27
C LYS A 232 12.13 -31.70 20.61
N GLY A 233 12.42 -32.23 19.42
CA GLY A 233 13.66 -31.95 18.68
C GLY A 233 13.82 -30.48 18.32
N ARG A 234 12.71 -29.72 18.21
CA ARG A 234 12.72 -28.27 17.93
C ARG A 234 13.07 -27.43 19.17
N LEU A 235 12.92 -28.00 20.36
CA LEU A 235 13.30 -27.39 21.64
C LEU A 235 14.72 -27.79 22.09
N SER A 236 15.33 -28.76 21.41
CA SER A 236 16.68 -29.27 21.68
C SER A 236 17.76 -28.67 20.77
N TYR A 237 17.40 -27.68 19.92
CA TYR A 237 18.38 -26.95 19.12
C TYR A 237 19.27 -26.12 20.07
N PRO A 238 20.62 -26.14 19.93
CA PRO A 238 21.54 -25.89 21.03
C PRO A 238 21.29 -24.52 21.67
N ASP A 239 20.63 -24.57 22.82
CA ASP A 239 20.25 -23.46 23.69
C ASP A 239 19.26 -22.43 23.13
N VAL A 240 18.52 -22.73 22.05
CA VAL A 240 17.46 -21.84 21.54
C VAL A 240 16.25 -22.57 20.95
N ASP A 241 15.05 -22.03 21.18
CA ASP A 241 13.80 -22.49 20.57
C ASP A 241 13.85 -22.29 19.04
N LYS A 242 13.89 -23.39 18.29
CA LYS A 242 13.96 -23.37 16.82
C LYS A 242 12.70 -22.77 16.18
N ASP A 243 11.55 -22.85 16.85
CA ASP A 243 10.32 -22.20 16.38
C ASP A 243 10.42 -20.68 16.47
N TYR A 244 11.05 -20.16 17.51
CA TYR A 244 11.36 -18.74 17.62
C TYR A 244 12.34 -18.28 16.54
N VAL A 245 13.40 -19.06 16.28
CA VAL A 245 14.34 -18.77 15.19
C VAL A 245 13.61 -18.67 13.85
N THR A 246 12.75 -19.64 13.55
CA THR A 246 11.96 -19.68 12.31
C THR A 246 11.04 -18.45 12.19
N LEU A 247 10.34 -18.11 13.28
CA LEU A 247 9.48 -16.93 13.36
C LEU A 247 10.23 -15.65 13.03
N ILE A 248 11.39 -15.41 13.67
CA ILE A 248 12.15 -14.17 13.50
C ILE A 248 12.62 -14.02 12.06
N PHE A 249 13.12 -15.09 11.43
CA PHE A 249 13.50 -15.04 10.02
C PHE A 249 12.32 -14.80 9.08
N GLN A 250 11.15 -15.37 9.35
CA GLN A 250 9.95 -15.14 8.55
C GLN A 250 9.44 -13.70 8.67
N ILE A 251 9.40 -13.14 9.89
CA ILE A 251 9.04 -11.73 10.11
C ILE A 251 10.06 -10.82 9.43
N ARG A 252 11.36 -11.11 9.56
CA ARG A 252 12.42 -10.33 8.90
C ARG A 252 12.28 -10.36 7.38
N ARG A 253 12.07 -11.55 6.81
CA ARG A 253 11.85 -11.72 5.36
C ARG A 253 10.62 -10.95 4.88
N TYR A 254 9.56 -10.92 5.70
CA TYR A 254 8.34 -10.17 5.40
C TYR A 254 8.58 -8.66 5.42
N LEU A 255 9.19 -8.12 6.47
CA LEU A 255 9.40 -6.68 6.65
C LEU A 255 10.51 -6.12 5.76
N TYR A 256 11.68 -6.76 5.75
CA TYR A 256 12.90 -6.25 5.13
C TYR A 256 13.17 -6.84 3.75
N GLY A 257 12.50 -7.95 3.43
CA GLY A 257 12.78 -8.68 2.22
C GLY A 257 14.02 -9.56 2.37
N SER A 258 14.90 -9.52 1.38
CA SER A 258 16.16 -10.28 1.34
C SER A 258 17.23 -9.76 2.33
N LEU A 259 17.00 -8.61 2.97
CA LEU A 259 17.99 -7.94 3.81
C LEU A 259 18.04 -8.51 5.24
N SER A 260 19.26 -8.65 5.75
CA SER A 260 19.55 -8.96 7.15
C SER A 260 19.72 -7.68 7.98
N GLU A 261 19.71 -7.84 9.31
CA GLU A 261 20.03 -6.74 10.23
C GLU A 261 21.46 -6.22 10.06
N GLU A 262 22.40 -7.11 9.70
CA GLU A 262 23.77 -6.70 9.43
C GLU A 262 23.88 -5.87 8.15
N ASP A 263 23.08 -6.17 7.12
CA ASP A 263 23.04 -5.35 5.90
C ASP A 263 22.58 -3.92 6.21
N LEU A 264 21.55 -3.77 7.06
CA LEU A 264 21.08 -2.46 7.52
C LEU A 264 22.16 -1.71 8.30
N ARG A 265 22.88 -2.39 9.21
CA ARG A 265 23.98 -1.78 9.97
C ARG A 265 25.15 -1.38 9.08
N ARG A 266 25.53 -2.22 8.12
CA ARG A 266 26.60 -1.94 7.15
C ARG A 266 26.27 -0.74 6.28
N TYR A 267 25.03 -0.63 5.81
CA TYR A 267 24.58 0.53 5.05
C TYR A 267 24.65 1.81 5.88
N ARG A 268 24.13 1.80 7.12
CA ARG A 268 24.19 2.97 8.02
C ARG A 268 25.60 3.41 8.39
N ARG A 269 26.56 2.47 8.41
CA ARG A 269 27.99 2.77 8.63
C ARG A 269 28.70 3.25 7.36
N GLY A 270 28.02 3.31 6.22
CA GLY A 270 28.62 3.65 4.92
C GLY A 270 29.47 2.53 4.30
N ALA A 271 29.41 1.31 4.83
CA ALA A 271 30.19 0.17 4.32
C ALA A 271 29.60 -0.44 3.03
N VAL A 272 28.35 -0.11 2.71
CA VAL A 272 27.67 -0.48 1.46
C VAL A 272 27.00 0.76 0.90
N SER A 273 27.23 1.05 -0.38
CA SER A 273 26.71 2.27 -1.01
C SER A 273 25.28 2.12 -1.51
N ARG A 274 24.80 0.91 -1.82
CA ARG A 274 23.46 0.70 -2.38
C ARG A 274 22.82 -0.58 -1.87
N LEU A 275 21.57 -0.47 -1.43
CA LEU A 275 20.70 -1.60 -1.11
C LEU A 275 19.52 -1.66 -2.09
N LYS A 276 18.93 -2.85 -2.19
CA LYS A 276 17.67 -3.10 -2.89
C LYS A 276 16.65 -3.55 -1.85
N PHE A 277 15.44 -3.00 -1.91
CA PHE A 277 14.40 -3.27 -0.92
C PHE A 277 13.22 -4.02 -1.55
N ASP A 278 12.89 -5.19 -1.01
CA ASP A 278 11.85 -6.10 -1.53
C ASP A 278 10.89 -6.64 -0.43
N GLY A 279 10.99 -6.14 0.80
CA GLY A 279 10.04 -6.43 1.88
C GLY A 279 8.83 -5.50 1.87
N VAL A 280 7.80 -5.77 2.68
CA VAL A 280 6.57 -4.94 2.72
C VAL A 280 6.85 -3.48 3.07
N MET A 281 7.93 -3.20 3.82
CA MET A 281 8.31 -1.83 4.16
C MET A 281 8.83 -1.04 2.96
N SER A 282 9.29 -1.70 1.89
CA SER A 282 9.70 -1.03 0.66
C SER A 282 8.53 -0.35 -0.07
N TYR A 283 7.29 -0.80 0.20
CA TYR A 283 6.07 -0.15 -0.31
C TYR A 283 5.80 1.22 0.35
N PHE A 284 6.42 1.49 1.51
CA PHE A 284 6.25 2.73 2.28
C PHE A 284 7.53 3.57 2.32
N PRO A 285 8.13 3.93 1.17
CA PRO A 285 9.47 4.51 1.12
C PRO A 285 9.57 5.93 1.70
N LEU A 286 8.44 6.63 1.81
CA LEU A 286 8.38 8.03 2.24
C LEU A 286 7.83 8.20 3.66
N VAL A 287 7.47 7.11 4.36
CA VAL A 287 6.89 7.18 5.71
C VAL A 287 7.90 7.71 6.71
N ASP A 288 7.54 8.77 7.43
CA ASP A 288 8.43 9.51 8.32
C ASP A 288 7.93 9.67 9.76
N ASP A 289 6.72 9.19 10.06
CA ASP A 289 6.15 9.34 11.40
C ASP A 289 6.77 8.37 12.41
N LYS A 290 7.82 8.87 13.08
CA LYS A 290 8.53 8.14 14.15
C LYS A 290 7.59 7.65 15.26
N THR A 291 6.52 8.37 15.59
CA THR A 291 5.59 7.95 16.64
C THR A 291 4.86 6.68 16.24
N GLN A 292 4.35 6.63 15.00
CA GLN A 292 3.68 5.46 14.46
C GLN A 292 4.64 4.26 14.37
N LEU A 293 5.85 4.48 13.85
CA LEU A 293 6.84 3.41 13.70
C LEU A 293 7.32 2.85 15.05
N ASN A 294 7.58 3.70 16.05
CA ASN A 294 7.92 3.26 17.40
C ASN A 294 6.76 2.48 18.06
N ALA A 295 5.50 2.88 17.81
CA ALA A 295 4.34 2.15 18.32
C ALA A 295 4.23 0.75 17.69
N LEU A 296 4.55 0.61 16.40
CA LEU A 296 4.61 -0.70 15.73
C LEU A 296 5.73 -1.59 16.28
N ASP A 297 6.90 -1.02 16.56
CA ASP A 297 8.02 -1.72 17.21
C ASP A 297 7.64 -2.19 18.62
N GLY A 298 7.02 -1.33 19.43
CA GLY A 298 6.54 -1.71 20.75
C GLY A 298 5.47 -2.80 20.69
N TRP A 299 4.56 -2.71 19.71
CA TRP A 299 3.52 -3.71 19.49
C TRP A 299 4.10 -5.09 19.14
N ILE A 300 5.01 -5.19 18.15
CA ILE A 300 5.55 -6.49 17.73
C ILE A 300 6.34 -7.17 18.85
N VAL A 301 7.15 -6.40 19.59
CA VAL A 301 7.88 -6.91 20.77
C VAL A 301 6.91 -7.44 21.82
N ASN A 302 5.84 -6.69 22.11
CA ASN A 302 4.87 -7.10 23.12
C ASN A 302 4.08 -8.35 22.72
N VAL A 303 3.64 -8.47 21.46
CA VAL A 303 2.89 -9.64 20.99
C VAL A 303 3.76 -10.89 20.99
N ILE A 304 5.02 -10.80 20.53
CA ILE A 304 5.96 -11.93 20.57
C ILE A 304 6.24 -12.35 22.01
N TRP A 305 6.47 -11.39 22.92
CA TRP A 305 6.71 -11.69 24.33
C TRP A 305 5.50 -12.35 25.00
N LEU A 306 4.28 -11.90 24.73
CA LEU A 306 3.05 -12.53 25.22
C LEU A 306 2.89 -13.95 24.66
N ALA A 307 3.19 -14.16 23.37
CA ALA A 307 3.15 -15.47 22.74
C ALA A 307 4.17 -16.42 23.36
N LEU A 308 5.40 -15.97 23.62
CA LEU A 308 6.43 -16.74 24.32
C LEU A 308 6.00 -17.11 25.75
N LYS A 309 5.37 -16.18 26.48
CA LYS A 309 4.81 -16.48 27.81
C LYS A 309 3.70 -17.54 27.75
N LYS A 310 2.80 -17.45 26.78
CA LYS A 310 1.74 -18.45 26.58
C LYS A 310 2.36 -19.80 26.20
N ARG A 311 3.31 -19.81 25.27
CA ARG A 311 4.06 -21.00 24.87
C ARG A 311 4.78 -21.64 26.04
N SER A 312 5.47 -20.87 26.90
CA SER A 312 6.11 -21.40 28.10
C SER A 312 5.13 -22.15 29.00
N LYS A 313 3.93 -21.60 29.24
CA LYS A 313 2.90 -22.28 30.03
C LYS A 313 2.45 -23.61 29.41
N LEU A 314 2.23 -23.62 28.09
CA LEU A 314 1.82 -24.83 27.36
C LEU A 314 2.91 -25.91 27.39
N LEU A 315 4.16 -25.53 27.12
CA LEU A 315 5.30 -26.45 27.14
C LEU A 315 5.58 -27.00 28.55
N SER A 316 5.51 -26.15 29.59
CA SER A 316 5.68 -26.60 30.97
C SER A 316 4.59 -27.58 31.41
N ALA A 317 3.35 -27.41 30.95
CA ALA A 317 2.26 -28.35 31.25
C ALA A 317 2.53 -29.75 30.67
N GLU A 318 3.28 -29.84 29.57
CA GLU A 318 3.71 -31.11 28.95
C GLU A 318 5.09 -31.58 29.42
N GLY A 319 5.69 -30.92 30.43
CA GLY A 319 7.02 -31.26 30.93
C GLY A 319 8.16 -31.07 29.92
N MET A 320 7.95 -30.19 28.92
CA MET A 320 8.94 -29.91 27.88
C MET A 320 9.97 -28.85 28.31
N ALA A 321 11.14 -28.87 27.67
CA ALA A 321 12.20 -27.90 27.91
C ALA A 321 11.81 -26.49 27.47
N LEU A 322 12.37 -25.49 28.14
CA LEU A 322 12.18 -24.06 27.85
C LEU A 322 13.53 -23.42 27.49
N PRO A 323 14.07 -23.68 26.29
CA PRO A 323 15.30 -23.04 25.83
C PRO A 323 15.11 -21.51 25.68
N LYS A 324 16.19 -20.76 25.46
CA LYS A 324 16.03 -19.31 25.16
C LYS A 324 15.18 -19.13 23.89
N PRO A 325 14.40 -18.05 23.74
CA PRO A 325 14.31 -16.89 24.61
C PRO A 325 13.20 -16.99 25.68
N HIS A 326 12.73 -18.19 26.04
CA HIS A 326 11.75 -18.32 27.12
C HIS A 326 12.28 -17.68 28.42
N GLY A 327 11.41 -16.90 29.09
CA GLY A 327 11.77 -16.20 30.32
C GLY A 327 12.49 -14.86 30.14
N LEU A 328 12.94 -14.51 28.94
CA LEU A 328 13.58 -13.23 28.68
C LEU A 328 12.62 -12.03 28.83
N SER A 329 13.17 -10.88 29.23
CA SER A 329 12.42 -9.63 29.29
C SER A 329 12.20 -9.06 27.88
N ARG A 330 11.31 -8.06 27.77
CA ARG A 330 11.07 -7.38 26.48
C ARG A 330 12.33 -6.69 25.95
N SER A 331 13.15 -6.10 26.83
CA SER A 331 14.41 -5.47 26.44
C SER A 331 15.43 -6.49 25.94
N ASP A 332 15.53 -7.65 26.60
CA ASP A 332 16.47 -8.70 26.18
C ASP A 332 16.11 -9.27 24.82
N LEU A 333 14.81 -9.37 24.50
CA LEU A 333 14.33 -9.83 23.19
C LEU A 333 14.73 -8.88 22.03
N ILE A 334 14.84 -7.58 22.29
CA ILE A 334 15.20 -6.58 21.28
C ILE A 334 16.65 -6.76 20.81
N GLU A 335 17.53 -7.26 21.67
CA GLU A 335 18.96 -7.44 21.37
C GLU A 335 19.37 -8.90 21.35
N PHE A 336 18.39 -9.82 21.35
CA PHE A 336 18.65 -11.23 21.53
C PHE A 336 19.48 -11.82 20.37
N LYS A 337 20.58 -12.48 20.74
CA LYS A 337 21.42 -13.25 19.84
C LYS A 337 21.60 -14.66 20.39
N SER A 338 21.78 -15.62 19.50
CA SER A 338 22.12 -16.99 19.87
C SER A 338 23.19 -17.56 18.94
N ARG A 339 23.46 -18.86 19.03
CA ARG A 339 24.33 -19.58 18.10
C ARG A 339 23.61 -20.80 17.54
N ASP A 340 23.98 -21.21 16.33
CA ASP A 340 23.56 -22.49 15.79
C ASP A 340 24.44 -23.67 16.27
N ALA A 341 24.12 -24.88 15.82
CA ALA A 341 24.89 -26.08 16.14
C ALA A 341 26.34 -26.04 15.62
N SER A 342 26.61 -25.23 14.59
CA SER A 342 27.93 -24.99 14.03
C SER A 342 28.66 -23.81 14.69
N ARG A 343 28.10 -23.24 15.77
CA ARG A 343 28.59 -22.09 16.53
C ARG A 343 28.60 -20.76 15.77
N TYR A 344 27.91 -20.66 14.62
CA TYR A 344 27.69 -19.39 13.95
C TYR A 344 26.72 -18.53 14.75
N GLU A 345 26.98 -17.23 14.83
CA GLU A 345 26.10 -16.26 15.50
C GLU A 345 24.79 -16.12 14.71
N LEU A 346 23.67 -16.31 15.41
CA LEU A 346 22.33 -16.06 14.91
C LEU A 346 21.84 -14.72 15.45
N ASP A 347 21.65 -13.75 14.55
CA ASP A 347 21.00 -12.49 14.89
C ASP A 347 19.47 -12.71 14.99
N LEU A 348 19.01 -12.85 16.23
CA LEU A 348 17.62 -13.16 16.58
C LEU A 348 16.89 -11.96 17.19
N CYS A 349 17.41 -10.75 16.96
CA CYS A 349 16.74 -9.54 17.36
C CYS A 349 15.40 -9.41 16.62
N ILE A 350 14.40 -8.89 17.33
CA ILE A 350 13.09 -8.62 16.75
C ILE A 350 13.25 -7.54 15.68
N PRO A 351 12.78 -7.79 14.43
CA PRO A 351 12.82 -6.79 13.38
C PRO A 351 12.07 -5.50 13.77
N SER A 352 12.63 -4.34 13.40
CA SER A 352 12.13 -3.01 13.70
C SER A 352 11.62 -2.32 12.43
N PHE A 353 10.36 -1.90 12.46
CA PHE A 353 9.70 -1.04 11.48
C PHE A 353 10.43 0.29 11.33
N ARG A 354 10.82 0.90 12.45
CA ARG A 354 11.53 2.18 12.43
C ARG A 354 12.90 2.05 11.76
N ARG A 355 13.68 1.03 12.12
CA ARG A 355 15.04 0.85 11.60
C ARG A 355 15.07 0.68 10.09
N ILE A 356 14.20 -0.19 9.55
CA ILE A 356 14.11 -0.39 8.10
C ILE A 356 13.56 0.84 7.39
N SER A 357 12.57 1.54 7.98
CA SER A 357 12.01 2.77 7.41
C SER A 357 13.05 3.90 7.32
N GLU A 358 13.88 4.09 8.36
CA GLU A 358 15.00 5.04 8.33
C GLU A 358 15.98 4.70 7.20
N VAL A 359 16.39 3.44 7.08
CA VAL A 359 17.33 3.00 6.04
C VAL A 359 16.75 3.15 4.63
N ILE A 360 15.48 2.81 4.41
CA ILE A 360 14.82 3.00 3.12
C ILE A 360 14.78 4.49 2.77
N ARG A 361 14.43 5.35 3.71
CA ARG A 361 14.39 6.80 3.48
C ARG A 361 15.74 7.38 3.13
N ASP A 362 16.78 7.06 3.90
CA ASP A 362 18.14 7.49 3.61
C ASP A 362 18.57 7.06 2.19
N ALA A 363 18.20 5.84 1.78
CA ALA A 363 18.49 5.35 0.44
C ALA A 363 17.67 6.04 -0.66
N VAL A 364 16.40 6.38 -0.40
CA VAL A 364 15.54 7.12 -1.34
C VAL A 364 16.00 8.57 -1.49
N ASP A 365 16.41 9.21 -0.40
CA ASP A 365 16.94 10.58 -0.42
C ASP A 365 18.27 10.64 -1.19
N THR A 366 19.09 9.58 -1.10
CA THR A 366 20.41 9.52 -1.77
C THR A 366 20.33 9.07 -3.24
N HIS A 367 19.46 8.11 -3.57
CA HIS A 367 19.46 7.43 -4.87
C HIS A 367 18.11 7.48 -5.62
N GLY A 368 17.11 8.16 -5.05
CA GLY A 368 15.75 8.20 -5.57
C GLY A 368 14.98 6.90 -5.37
N LEU A 369 13.73 6.86 -5.86
CA LEU A 369 12.81 5.73 -5.71
C LEU A 369 13.26 4.45 -6.44
N ASN A 370 14.30 4.50 -7.28
CA ASN A 370 14.84 3.37 -8.03
C ASN A 370 15.54 2.30 -7.16
N VAL A 371 15.69 2.53 -5.86
CA VAL A 371 16.18 1.53 -4.88
C VAL A 371 15.12 0.49 -4.51
N ILE A 372 13.85 0.78 -4.81
CA ILE A 372 12.72 -0.10 -4.54
C ILE A 372 12.61 -1.10 -5.69
N THR A 373 12.90 -2.36 -5.40
CA THR A 373 13.08 -3.41 -6.42
C THR A 373 11.79 -3.88 -7.05
N ASP A 374 10.69 -3.80 -6.30
CA ASP A 374 9.39 -4.28 -6.71
C ASP A 374 8.38 -3.13 -6.70
N LYS A 375 7.96 -2.68 -7.89
CA LYS A 375 6.73 -1.88 -8.06
C LYS A 375 5.47 -2.74 -7.83
N LYS A 376 5.54 -3.72 -6.92
CA LYS A 376 4.44 -4.60 -6.54
C LYS A 376 3.37 -3.78 -5.82
N THR A 377 2.11 -4.08 -6.09
CA THR A 377 1.00 -3.50 -5.31
C THR A 377 1.07 -4.01 -3.88
N PHE A 378 0.62 -3.22 -2.90
CA PHE A 378 0.58 -3.63 -1.49
C PHE A 378 -0.15 -4.97 -1.27
N TYR A 379 -1.14 -5.27 -2.12
CA TYR A 379 -1.88 -6.55 -2.13
C TYR A 379 -1.00 -7.78 -2.38
N THR A 380 0.19 -7.61 -2.95
CA THR A 380 1.16 -8.71 -3.12
C THR A 380 1.76 -9.17 -1.78
N TYR A 381 1.63 -8.35 -0.73
CA TYR A 381 2.16 -8.62 0.62
C TYR A 381 1.04 -8.93 1.64
N ALA A 382 -0.21 -8.95 1.21
CA ALA A 382 -1.38 -9.19 2.06
C ALA A 382 -1.62 -10.68 2.31
#